data_AF-A0A955AP27-F1
#
_entry.id   AF-A0A955AP27-F1
#
_cell.length_a   1.000
_cell.length_b   1.000
_cell.length_c   1.000
_cell.angle_alpha   90.00
_cell.angle_beta   90.00
_cell.angle_gamma   90.00
#
_symmetry.space_group_name_H-M   'P 1'
#
loop_
_entity.id
_entity.type
_entity.pdbx_description
1 polymer ?
#
loop_
_entity_poly.entity_id
_entity_poly.type
_entity_poly.pdbx_seq_one_letter_code
_entity_poly.pdbx_strand_id
1 'polypeptide(L)'
;MSKVGRQTLRLLNDMRTGITQDSVGWALSFRQRIRQLPHRGAAAVLCYVIATSTDQQTKRLAVWLRGHCGGTLGTREVVQACRESSDQIRKELVRTLQRTSAWSDLRCFAENDSSPRIRRLAAERKTRMFGERLDTFAEKQPVLPHDTKRQIPLFVDRSVSLFRAVTGKSEAMIRGILQRIQDAVRSD
;
A
#
# COMPACT_ATOMS: atom_id res chain seq x y z
N MET A 1 3.69 10.59 26.92
CA MET A 1 3.65 10.28 25.46
C MET A 1 4.65 9.17 25.13
N SER A 2 4.22 8.11 24.45
CA SER A 2 5.07 6.94 24.15
C SER A 2 6.19 7.26 23.12
N LYS A 3 7.23 6.42 23.08
CA LYS A 3 8.31 6.51 22.07
C LYS A 3 7.76 6.44 20.64
N VAL A 4 6.78 5.56 20.42
CA VAL A 4 6.04 5.44 19.15
C VAL A 4 5.38 6.76 18.79
N GLY A 5 4.62 7.36 19.71
CA GLY A 5 3.92 8.62 19.45
C GLY A 5 4.86 9.74 19.03
N ARG A 6 6.00 9.89 19.73
CA ARG A 6 7.05 10.85 19.33
C ARG A 6 7.58 10.60 17.92
N GLN A 7 7.84 9.35 17.55
CA GLN A 7 8.35 9.01 16.23
C GLN A 7 7.33 9.27 15.11
N THR A 8 6.04 8.96 15.36
CA THR A 8 4.95 9.22 14.42
C THR A 8 4.76 10.72 14.19
N LEU A 9 4.72 11.51 15.27
CA LEU A 9 4.59 12.97 15.17
C LEU A 9 5.79 13.60 14.46
N ARG A 10 7.01 13.12 14.74
CA ARG A 10 8.22 13.55 14.02
C ARG A 10 8.11 13.24 12.53
N LEU A 11 7.72 12.02 12.15
CA LEU A 11 7.51 11.67 10.75
C LEU A 11 6.49 12.58 10.07
N LEU A 12 5.38 12.86 10.75
CA LEU A 12 4.34 13.73 10.20
C LEU A 12 4.86 15.15 9.98
N ASN A 13 5.62 15.70 10.94
CA ASN A 13 6.23 17.01 10.79
C ASN A 13 7.27 17.05 9.66
N ASP A 14 8.15 16.04 9.58
CA ASP A 14 9.16 15.94 8.51
C ASP A 14 8.49 15.85 7.12
N MET A 15 7.40 15.09 7.01
CA MET A 15 6.62 14.99 5.77
C MET A 15 5.94 16.30 5.42
N ARG A 16 5.39 17.02 6.42
CA ARG A 16 4.78 18.34 6.21
C ARG A 16 5.79 19.34 5.65
N THR A 17 6.99 19.40 6.22
CA THR A 17 8.08 20.27 5.73
C THR A 17 8.65 19.80 4.38
N GLY A 18 8.58 18.51 4.07
CA GLY A 18 9.03 17.97 2.79
C GLY A 18 8.07 18.30 1.63
N ILE A 19 6.76 18.40 1.89
CA ILE A 19 5.76 18.74 0.86
C ILE A 19 5.95 20.18 0.36
N THR A 20 6.33 21.11 1.23
CA THR A 20 6.53 22.52 0.85
C THR A 20 7.71 22.72 -0.11
N GLN A 21 8.55 21.71 -0.31
CA GLN A 21 9.68 21.76 -1.25
C GLN A 21 9.32 21.29 -2.67
N ASP A 22 8.03 21.05 -2.95
CA ASP A 22 7.43 20.82 -4.29
C ASP A 22 8.09 19.75 -5.17
N SER A 23 8.79 18.80 -4.56
CA SER A 23 9.40 17.68 -5.29
C SER A 23 8.37 16.57 -5.55
N VAL A 24 8.14 16.27 -6.83
CA VAL A 24 7.45 15.05 -7.24
C VAL A 24 8.21 13.86 -6.64
N GLY A 25 7.56 13.10 -5.76
CA GLY A 25 8.18 11.97 -5.07
C GLY A 25 8.64 12.22 -3.64
N TRP A 26 8.26 13.34 -3.00
CA TRP A 26 8.56 13.61 -1.59
C TRP A 26 8.28 12.42 -0.64
N ALA A 27 7.23 11.63 -0.91
CA ALA A 27 6.88 10.45 -0.11
C ALA A 27 7.90 9.29 -0.22
N LEU A 28 8.71 9.25 -1.29
CA LEU A 28 9.72 8.21 -1.51
C LEU A 28 10.81 8.26 -0.45
N SER A 29 11.25 9.47 -0.08
CA SER A 29 12.24 9.69 0.99
C SER A 29 11.78 9.14 2.35
N PHE A 30 10.47 9.01 2.55
CA PHE A 30 9.88 8.50 3.79
C PHE A 30 9.42 7.04 3.71
N ARG A 31 9.60 6.36 2.56
CA ARG A 31 9.01 5.04 2.28
C ARG A 31 9.32 3.99 3.36
N GLN A 32 10.57 3.93 3.82
CA GLN A 32 10.95 2.97 4.87
C GLN A 32 10.26 3.27 6.20
N ARG A 33 10.17 4.54 6.60
CA ARG A 33 9.52 4.97 7.84
C ARG A 33 8.02 4.69 7.80
N ILE A 34 7.38 4.95 6.66
CA ILE A 34 5.95 4.66 6.45
C ILE A 34 5.66 3.17 6.59
N ARG A 35 6.49 2.30 6.00
CA ARG A 35 6.35 0.83 6.11
C ARG A 35 6.45 0.31 7.54
N GLN A 36 7.14 1.03 8.42
CA GLN A 36 7.30 0.64 9.82
C GLN A 36 6.12 1.05 10.71
N LEU A 37 5.20 1.91 10.23
CA LEU A 37 4.08 2.43 11.02
C LEU A 37 3.11 1.35 11.54
N PRO A 38 2.67 0.36 10.73
CA PRO A 38 1.74 -0.67 11.20
C PRO A 38 2.28 -1.42 12.42
N HIS A 39 3.56 -1.79 12.37
CA HIS A 39 4.21 -2.60 13.42
C HIS A 39 4.46 -1.84 14.73
N ARG A 40 4.34 -0.51 14.73
CA ARG A 40 4.63 0.33 15.90
C ARG A 40 3.38 0.74 16.67
N GLY A 41 2.17 0.43 16.20
CA GLY A 41 0.95 0.93 16.85
C GLY A 41 0.72 2.42 16.63
N ALA A 42 1.13 2.97 15.48
CA ALA A 42 0.97 4.39 15.16
C ALA A 42 -0.50 4.82 14.94
N ALA A 43 -1.42 3.87 14.74
CA ALA A 43 -2.82 4.13 14.39
C ALA A 43 -3.52 5.03 15.41
N ALA A 44 -3.40 4.74 16.71
CA ALA A 44 -4.07 5.52 17.76
C ALA A 44 -3.60 6.99 17.80
N VAL A 45 -2.30 7.22 17.61
CA VAL A 45 -1.71 8.57 17.58
C VAL A 45 -2.21 9.33 16.35
N LEU A 46 -2.31 8.67 15.20
CA LEU A 46 -2.86 9.28 13.99
C LEU A 46 -4.35 9.60 14.15
N CYS A 47 -5.16 8.72 14.74
CA CYS A 47 -6.56 9.00 15.07
C CYS A 47 -6.69 10.25 15.97
N TYR A 48 -5.85 10.35 17.01
CA TYR A 48 -5.81 11.53 17.87
C TYR A 48 -5.46 12.82 17.11
N VAL A 49 -4.44 12.78 16.24
CA VAL A 49 -4.05 13.94 15.41
C VAL A 49 -5.17 14.32 14.45
N ILE A 50 -5.86 13.36 13.83
CA ILE A 50 -6.99 13.64 12.93
C ILE A 50 -8.12 14.35 13.67
N ALA A 51 -8.43 13.90 14.89
CA ALA A 51 -9.49 14.47 15.71
C ALA A 51 -9.16 15.90 16.22
N THR A 52 -7.90 16.17 16.56
CA THR A 52 -7.51 17.42 17.25
C THR A 52 -6.84 18.47 16.37
N SER A 53 -6.30 18.09 15.20
CA SER A 53 -5.58 19.03 14.33
C SER A 53 -6.53 20.05 13.69
N THR A 54 -6.19 21.34 13.79
CA THR A 54 -6.84 22.43 13.06
C THR A 54 -6.21 22.65 11.68
N ASP A 55 -4.91 22.37 11.55
CA ASP A 55 -4.19 22.45 10.28
C ASP A 55 -4.68 21.38 9.30
N GLN A 56 -5.21 21.83 8.16
CA GLN A 56 -5.77 20.99 7.10
C GLN A 56 -4.70 20.09 6.46
N GLN A 57 -3.46 20.59 6.32
CA GLN A 57 -2.38 19.80 5.71
C GLN A 57 -1.93 18.67 6.62
N THR A 58 -1.70 18.97 7.90
CA THR A 58 -1.42 17.97 8.95
C THR A 58 -2.54 16.93 9.03
N LYS A 59 -3.81 17.37 9.07
CA LYS A 59 -4.97 16.46 9.11
C LYS A 59 -5.01 15.55 7.88
N ARG A 60 -4.83 16.09 6.67
CA ARG A 60 -4.78 15.32 5.43
C ARG A 60 -3.66 14.26 5.44
N LEU A 61 -2.47 14.63 5.89
CA LEU A 61 -1.34 13.70 6.02
C LEU A 61 -1.61 12.60 7.04
N ALA A 62 -2.20 12.96 8.18
CA ALA A 62 -2.55 12.00 9.22
C ALA A 62 -3.57 10.98 8.70
N VAL A 63 -4.60 11.41 7.97
CA VAL A 63 -5.57 10.53 7.29
C VAL A 63 -4.85 9.59 6.32
N TRP A 64 -3.99 10.13 5.45
CA TRP A 64 -3.23 9.32 4.50
C TRP A 64 -2.36 8.25 5.18
N LEU A 65 -1.60 8.63 6.22
CA LEU A 65 -0.78 7.72 7.01
C LEU A 65 -1.62 6.68 7.76
N ARG A 66 -2.81 7.05 8.22
CA ARG A 66 -3.73 6.14 8.90
C ARG A 66 -4.14 5.00 7.95
N GLY A 67 -4.38 5.29 6.67
CA GLY A 67 -4.65 4.26 5.68
C GLY A 67 -3.50 3.29 5.43
N HIS A 68 -2.25 3.69 5.69
CA HIS A 68 -1.08 2.80 5.62
C HIS A 68 -0.91 1.91 6.84
N CYS A 69 -1.48 2.28 7.99
CA CYS A 69 -1.41 1.47 9.21
C CYS A 69 -2.30 0.22 9.15
N GLY A 70 -3.32 0.19 8.28
CA GLY A 70 -4.31 -0.88 8.22
C GLY A 70 -5.23 -0.92 9.44
N GLY A 71 -6.07 -1.96 9.54
CA GLY A 71 -6.98 -2.18 10.66
C GLY A 71 -8.16 -1.21 10.73
N THR A 72 -9.18 -1.59 11.51
CA THR A 72 -10.47 -0.88 11.64
C THR A 72 -10.59 -0.02 12.90
N LEU A 73 -9.61 -0.11 13.81
CA LEU A 73 -9.63 0.63 15.07
C LEU A 73 -9.62 2.15 14.81
N GLY A 74 -10.57 2.88 15.38
CA GLY A 74 -10.64 4.33 15.22
C GLY A 74 -11.21 4.80 13.89
N THR A 75 -11.71 3.91 13.02
CA THR A 75 -12.24 4.29 11.70
C THR A 75 -13.47 5.19 11.83
N ARG A 76 -14.38 4.88 12.75
CA ARG A 76 -15.62 5.66 12.94
C ARG A 76 -15.32 7.08 13.41
N GLU A 77 -14.38 7.25 14.33
CA GLU A 77 -13.92 8.52 14.86
C GLU A 77 -13.23 9.34 13.76
N VAL A 78 -12.41 8.71 12.93
CA VAL A 78 -11.77 9.34 11.78
C VAL A 78 -12.79 9.79 10.74
N VAL A 79 -13.81 8.97 10.46
CA VAL A 79 -14.93 9.34 9.58
C VAL A 79 -15.67 10.56 10.12
N GLN A 80 -16.03 10.56 11.41
CA GLN A 80 -16.74 11.67 12.03
C GLN A 80 -15.91 12.96 11.99
N ALA A 81 -14.63 12.89 12.35
CA ALA A 81 -13.73 14.06 12.35
C ALA A 81 -13.47 14.65 10.96
N CYS A 82 -13.69 13.87 9.90
CA CYS A 82 -13.43 14.27 8.52
C CYS A 82 -14.71 14.62 7.73
N ARG A 83 -15.91 14.39 8.27
CA ARG A 83 -17.19 14.60 7.57
C ARG A 83 -17.38 16.05 7.10
N GLU A 84 -17.00 17.02 7.92
CA GLU A 84 -17.10 18.46 7.64
C GLU A 84 -15.78 19.06 7.13
N SER A 85 -14.80 18.22 6.81
CA SER A 85 -13.50 18.68 6.31
C SER A 85 -13.54 19.03 4.82
N SER A 86 -12.48 19.67 4.33
CA SER A 86 -12.32 20.00 2.90
C SER A 86 -12.40 18.77 1.98
N ASP A 87 -12.80 18.98 0.71
CA ASP A 87 -12.90 17.93 -0.31
C ASP A 87 -11.60 17.14 -0.48
N GLN A 88 -10.43 17.77 -0.28
CA GLN A 88 -9.14 17.09 -0.34
C GLN A 88 -8.96 16.08 0.79
N ILE A 89 -9.40 16.41 2.01
CA ILE A 89 -9.34 15.51 3.16
C ILE A 89 -10.33 14.38 2.99
N ARG A 90 -11.59 14.68 2.60
CA ARG A 90 -12.62 13.66 2.35
C ARG A 90 -12.19 12.68 1.23
N LYS A 91 -11.53 13.18 0.18
CA LYS A 91 -10.90 12.33 -0.85
C LYS A 91 -9.83 11.39 -0.27
N GLU A 92 -8.93 11.88 0.59
CA GLU A 92 -7.94 11.01 1.24
C GLU A 92 -8.56 10.05 2.26
N LEU A 93 -9.66 10.45 2.91
CA LEU A 93 -10.45 9.57 3.76
C LEU A 93 -11.01 8.40 2.96
N VAL A 94 -11.68 8.65 1.82
CA VAL A 94 -12.21 7.59 0.97
C VAL A 94 -11.11 6.62 0.53
N ARG A 95 -9.95 7.13 0.13
CA ARG A 95 -8.77 6.28 -0.19
C ARG A 95 -8.31 5.45 1.00
N THR A 96 -8.38 6.02 2.20
CA THR A 96 -8.04 5.35 3.46
C THR A 96 -9.05 4.26 3.81
N LEU A 97 -10.35 4.52 3.63
CA LEU A 97 -11.42 3.54 3.83
C LEU A 97 -11.31 2.38 2.83
N GLN A 98 -10.95 2.66 1.57
CA GLN A 98 -10.66 1.63 0.56
C GLN A 98 -9.49 0.72 0.99
N ARG A 99 -8.39 1.30 1.50
CA ARG A 99 -7.22 0.53 1.97
C ARG A 99 -7.52 -0.30 3.21
N THR A 100 -8.40 0.17 4.07
CA THR A 100 -8.78 -0.51 5.33
C THR A 100 -10.02 -1.39 5.18
N SER A 101 -10.58 -1.49 3.97
CA SER A 101 -11.77 -2.29 3.66
C SER A 101 -12.99 -1.92 4.52
N ALA A 102 -13.14 -0.64 4.86
CA ALA A 102 -14.29 -0.10 5.60
C ALA A 102 -15.50 0.11 4.68
N TRP A 103 -16.05 -1.00 4.16
CA TRP A 103 -17.07 -0.98 3.10
C TRP A 103 -18.40 -0.35 3.50
N SER A 104 -18.79 -0.43 4.78
CA SER A 104 -19.97 0.25 5.31
C SER A 104 -19.86 1.76 5.17
N ASP A 105 -18.73 2.33 5.61
CA ASP A 105 -18.48 3.77 5.53
C ASP A 105 -18.35 4.23 4.08
N LEU A 106 -17.73 3.43 3.21
CA LEU A 106 -17.65 3.73 1.77
C LEU A 106 -19.03 3.82 1.10
N ARG A 107 -19.96 2.91 1.43
CA ARG A 107 -21.35 2.99 0.93
C ARG A 107 -22.04 4.27 1.38
N CYS A 108 -21.88 4.63 2.66
CA CYS A 108 -22.41 5.88 3.19
C CYS A 108 -21.88 7.11 2.44
N PHE A 109 -20.56 7.17 2.13
CA PHE A 109 -19.99 8.24 1.32
C PHE A 109 -20.46 8.22 -0.14
N ALA A 110 -20.66 7.05 -0.73
CA ALA A 110 -21.15 6.91 -2.10
C ALA A 110 -22.57 7.48 -2.26
N GLU A 111 -23.41 7.30 -1.23
CA GLU A 111 -24.81 7.75 -1.22
C GLU A 111 -24.97 9.20 -0.78
N ASN A 112 -24.24 9.64 0.25
CA ASN A 112 -24.57 10.85 1.00
C ASN A 112 -23.54 12.00 0.91
N ASP A 113 -22.35 11.81 0.32
CA ASP A 113 -21.38 12.92 0.24
C ASP A 113 -21.89 14.01 -0.72
N SER A 114 -21.72 15.28 -0.36
CA SER A 114 -22.15 16.43 -1.17
C SER A 114 -21.41 16.51 -2.50
N SER A 115 -20.14 16.08 -2.55
CA SER A 115 -19.28 16.16 -3.73
C SER A 115 -19.49 14.97 -4.66
N PRO A 116 -19.97 15.16 -5.91
CA PRO A 116 -20.19 14.07 -6.85
C PRO A 116 -18.91 13.29 -7.18
N ARG A 117 -17.76 13.96 -7.13
CA ARG A 117 -16.45 13.34 -7.34
C ARG A 117 -16.11 12.35 -6.23
N ILE A 118 -16.46 12.69 -4.98
CA ILE A 118 -16.21 11.83 -3.82
C ILE A 118 -17.19 10.65 -3.84
N ARG A 119 -18.47 10.89 -4.15
CA ARG A 119 -19.45 9.82 -4.36
C ARG A 119 -18.97 8.78 -5.37
N ARG A 120 -18.51 9.23 -6.55
CA ARG A 120 -17.96 8.35 -7.60
C ARG A 120 -16.73 7.59 -7.13
N LEU A 121 -15.81 8.26 -6.41
CA LEU A 121 -14.60 7.62 -5.88
C LEU A 121 -14.93 6.56 -4.81
N ALA A 122 -15.93 6.81 -3.97
CA ALA A 122 -16.36 5.87 -2.93
C ALA A 122 -17.11 4.67 -3.51
N ALA A 123 -17.90 4.87 -4.57
CA ALA A 123 -18.57 3.81 -5.32
C ALA A 123 -17.60 2.92 -6.11
N GLU A 124 -16.41 3.43 -6.46
CA GLU A 124 -15.41 2.68 -7.22
C GLU A 124 -14.88 1.50 -6.38
N ARG A 125 -15.42 0.31 -6.67
CA ARG A 125 -14.86 -0.93 -6.15
C ARG A 125 -13.61 -1.27 -6.95
N LYS A 126 -12.44 -1.14 -6.34
CA LYS A 126 -11.20 -1.75 -6.87
C LYS A 126 -11.18 -3.25 -6.62
N THR A 127 -12.25 -3.95 -6.99
CA THR A 127 -12.23 -5.39 -7.21
C THR A 127 -11.78 -5.60 -8.63
N ARG A 128 -10.46 -5.59 -8.86
CA ARG A 128 -9.94 -6.59 -9.80
C ARG A 128 -9.67 -7.79 -8.94
N MET A 129 -10.49 -8.82 -9.09
CA MET A 129 -10.25 -10.05 -8.35
C MET A 129 -8.84 -10.55 -8.69
N PHE A 130 -8.16 -11.14 -7.70
CA PHE A 130 -6.84 -11.71 -7.95
C PHE A 130 -6.88 -12.71 -9.12
N GLY A 131 -7.98 -13.46 -9.26
CA GLY A 131 -8.27 -14.33 -10.41
C GLY A 131 -8.22 -13.58 -11.74
N GLU A 132 -9.00 -12.53 -11.92
CA GLU A 132 -9.01 -11.73 -13.17
C GLU A 132 -7.63 -11.16 -13.52
N ARG A 133 -6.83 -10.81 -12.50
CA ARG A 133 -5.44 -10.37 -12.71
C ARG A 133 -4.52 -11.51 -13.15
N LEU A 134 -4.76 -12.71 -12.65
CA LEU A 134 -4.04 -13.92 -13.03
C LEU A 134 -4.42 -14.35 -14.44
N ASP A 135 -5.70 -14.31 -14.78
CA ASP A 135 -6.26 -14.67 -16.09
C ASP A 135 -5.73 -13.73 -17.17
N THR A 136 -5.77 -12.41 -16.93
CA THR A 136 -5.18 -11.42 -17.85
C THR A 136 -3.67 -11.62 -18.04
N PHE A 137 -2.97 -12.13 -17.03
CA PHE A 137 -1.54 -12.42 -17.13
C PHE A 137 -1.28 -13.71 -17.92
N ALA A 138 -2.11 -14.74 -17.70
CA ALA A 138 -2.07 -16.00 -18.44
C ALA A 138 -2.38 -15.78 -19.94
N GLU A 139 -3.38 -14.97 -20.27
CA GLU A 139 -3.75 -14.62 -21.65
C GLU A 139 -2.67 -13.81 -22.38
N LYS A 140 -1.88 -13.03 -21.65
CA LYS A 140 -0.83 -12.16 -22.22
C LYS A 140 0.54 -12.82 -22.33
N GLN A 141 0.70 -14.07 -21.92
CA GLN A 141 1.95 -14.77 -22.20
C GLN A 141 1.96 -15.18 -23.68
N PRO A 142 2.83 -14.60 -24.53
CA PRO A 142 3.06 -15.18 -25.84
C PRO A 142 3.57 -16.60 -25.60
N VAL A 143 2.90 -17.59 -26.18
CA VAL A 143 3.39 -18.96 -26.25
C VAL A 143 4.67 -18.90 -27.06
N LEU A 144 5.80 -18.69 -26.40
CA LEU A 144 7.11 -18.78 -27.03
C LEU A 144 7.23 -20.22 -27.49
N PRO A 145 7.50 -20.48 -28.78
CA PRO A 145 7.69 -21.83 -29.27
C PRO A 145 8.79 -22.48 -28.43
N HIS A 146 8.44 -23.58 -27.76
CA HIS A 146 9.38 -24.39 -27.01
C HIS A 146 10.39 -24.98 -27.99
N ASP A 147 11.52 -24.31 -28.14
CA ASP A 147 12.69 -24.89 -28.79
C ASP A 147 13.34 -25.86 -27.79
N THR A 148 12.76 -27.06 -27.71
CA THR A 148 13.24 -28.20 -26.92
C THR A 148 14.57 -28.67 -27.49
N LYS A 149 15.70 -28.05 -27.12
CA LYS A 149 17.06 -28.60 -27.41
C LYS A 149 18.24 -27.91 -26.71
N ARG A 150 18.08 -27.45 -25.46
CA ARG A 150 19.26 -27.09 -24.64
C ARG A 150 19.26 -27.84 -23.31
N GLN A 151 19.92 -29.00 -23.33
CA GLN A 151 20.40 -29.66 -22.12
C GLN A 151 21.38 -28.69 -21.42
N ILE A 152 20.97 -28.10 -20.31
CA ILE A 152 21.87 -27.35 -19.44
C ILE A 152 22.52 -28.38 -18.51
N PRO A 153 23.86 -28.53 -18.49
CA PRO A 153 24.52 -29.51 -17.66
C PRO A 153 24.30 -29.22 -16.17
N LEU A 154 23.80 -30.23 -15.47
CA LEU A 154 23.64 -30.32 -14.03
C LEU A 154 25.01 -30.47 -13.35
N PHE A 155 25.75 -29.37 -13.18
CA PHE A 155 26.84 -29.31 -12.21
C PHE A 155 26.77 -28.01 -11.42
N VAL A 156 26.13 -28.08 -10.26
CA VAL A 156 26.22 -27.04 -9.23
C VAL A 156 27.41 -27.39 -8.35
N ASP A 157 28.50 -26.68 -8.53
CA ASP A 157 29.63 -26.66 -7.61
C ASP A 157 29.17 -26.10 -6.24
N ARG A 158 29.44 -26.86 -5.16
CA ARG A 158 29.02 -26.56 -3.78
C ARG A 158 29.84 -25.44 -3.12
N SER A 159 30.77 -24.82 -3.83
CA SER A 159 31.70 -23.82 -3.28
C SER A 159 31.26 -22.35 -3.43
N VAL A 160 30.05 -22.07 -3.95
CA VAL A 160 29.59 -20.66 -4.09
C VAL A 160 29.22 -20.06 -2.74
N SER A 161 30.15 -19.25 -2.23
CA SER A 161 30.05 -18.45 -1.02
C SER A 161 28.77 -17.60 -0.98
N LEU A 162 27.92 -17.81 0.04
CA LEU A 162 26.68 -17.07 0.32
C LEU A 162 26.88 -15.60 0.76
N PHE A 163 28.12 -15.11 0.79
CA PHE A 163 28.46 -13.76 1.23
C PHE A 163 29.18 -12.99 0.12
N ARG A 164 28.46 -12.64 -0.95
CA ARG A 164 28.89 -11.56 -1.83
C ARG A 164 27.70 -10.92 -2.53
N ALA A 165 27.54 -9.63 -2.25
CA ALA A 165 26.83 -8.58 -2.98
C ALA A 165 25.48 -8.93 -3.64
N VAL A 166 24.48 -8.13 -3.31
CA VAL A 166 23.19 -7.97 -4.01
C VAL A 166 23.45 -7.68 -5.49
N THR A 167 23.67 -8.72 -6.28
CA THR A 167 23.39 -8.71 -7.71
C THR A 167 21.91 -9.09 -7.83
N GLY A 168 21.15 -8.27 -8.57
CA GLY A 168 19.74 -8.53 -8.79
C GLY A 168 19.55 -9.98 -9.20
N LYS A 169 18.59 -10.66 -8.57
CA LYS A 169 18.29 -12.07 -8.90
C LYS A 169 18.25 -12.19 -10.41
N SER A 170 19.14 -13.01 -10.97
CA SER A 170 19.18 -13.18 -12.42
C SER A 170 17.81 -13.64 -12.89
N GLU A 171 17.41 -13.19 -14.08
CA GLU A 171 16.12 -13.53 -14.63
C GLU A 171 15.90 -15.06 -14.67
N ALA A 172 16.98 -15.80 -14.93
CA ALA A 172 17.01 -17.26 -14.86
C ALA A 172 16.65 -17.81 -13.47
N MET A 173 17.12 -17.18 -12.38
CA MET A 173 16.79 -17.58 -11.02
C MET A 173 15.30 -17.33 -10.71
N ILE A 174 14.75 -16.21 -11.17
CA ILE A 174 13.32 -15.90 -11.00
C ILE A 174 12.47 -16.91 -11.76
N ARG A 175 12.84 -17.23 -13.01
CA ARG A 175 12.16 -18.26 -13.83
C ARG A 175 12.20 -19.64 -13.16
N GLY A 176 13.35 -20.05 -12.62
CA GLY A 176 13.49 -21.34 -11.95
C GLY A 176 12.70 -21.46 -10.63
N ILE A 177 12.40 -20.34 -9.95
CA ILE A 177 11.53 -20.34 -8.77
C ILE A 177 10.06 -20.43 -9.18
N LEU A 178 9.66 -19.68 -10.20
CA LEU A 178 8.27 -19.69 -10.69
C LEU A 178 7.86 -21.04 -11.29
N GLN A 179 8.76 -21.69 -12.03
CA GLN A 179 8.53 -23.02 -12.58
C GLN A 179 8.23 -24.06 -11.49
N ARG A 180 9.04 -24.06 -10.41
CA ARG A 180 8.86 -24.97 -9.27
C ARG A 180 7.52 -24.78 -8.56
N ILE A 181 7.03 -23.54 -8.45
CA ILE A 181 5.72 -23.26 -7.85
C ILE A 181 4.60 -23.80 -8.76
N GLN A 182 4.71 -23.67 -10.08
CA GLN A 182 3.74 -24.24 -11.01
C GLN A 182 3.69 -25.76 -10.97
N ASP A 183 4.85 -26.42 -10.90
CA ASP A 183 4.92 -27.87 -10.87
C ASP A 183 4.32 -28.43 -9.57
N ALA A 184 4.57 -27.77 -8.43
CA ALA A 184 4.00 -28.13 -7.14
C ALA A 184 2.46 -28.00 -7.10
N VAL A 185 1.90 -26.99 -7.78
CA VAL A 185 0.43 -26.79 -7.84
C VAL A 185 -0.26 -27.79 -8.77
N ARG A 186 0.45 -28.38 -9.74
CA ARG A 186 -0.10 -29.36 -10.68
C ARG A 186 0.05 -30.81 -10.22
N SER A 187 0.85 -31.05 -9.19
CA SER A 187 1.09 -32.39 -8.63
C SER A 187 0.17 -32.72 -7.45
N ASP A 188 -0.64 -31.77 -7.01
CA ASP A 188 -1.82 -31.94 -6.14
C ASP A 188 -3.10 -32.00 -7.00
#